data_AF-A0AAW5UCX8-F1
#
_entry.id   AF-A0AAW5UCX8-F1
#
_cell.length_a   1.000
_cell.length_b   1.000
_cell.length_c   1.000
_cell.angle_alpha   90.00
_cell.angle_beta   90.00
_cell.angle_gamma   90.00
#
_symmetry.space_group_name_H-M   'P 1'
#
loop_
_entity.id
_entity.type
_entity.pdbx_description
1 polymer ?
#
loop_
_entity_poly.entity_id
_entity_poly.type
_entity_poly.pdbx_seq_one_letter_code
_entity_poly.pdbx_strand_id
1 'polypeptide(L)'
;MEERVLLQSNCSLYRVTTKEELDTFSCGDKDLDDFFHREACLYDGQLLGKTYFFATERSGKDEIVCAFTLANDSIKAALIPNASRNRIQRKIPNSKRTRSYPAVLIGRLGVAKDFQSTHDGIGSQAIDYIISWFLLPDNKTGCRFIVVDAYNKENVLHF
;
A
#
# COMPACT_ATOMS: atom_id res chain seq x y z
N MET A 1 -13.75 26.51 -1.58
CA MET A 1 -14.29 25.23 -1.07
C MET A 1 -13.57 24.16 -1.86
N GLU A 2 -12.43 23.70 -1.35
CA GLU A 2 -11.62 22.70 -2.05
C GLU A 2 -12.36 21.36 -2.01
N GLU A 3 -12.54 20.78 -3.19
CA GLU A 3 -13.19 19.50 -3.37
C GLU A 3 -12.33 18.40 -2.76
N ARG A 4 -12.93 17.59 -1.89
CA ARG A 4 -12.26 16.49 -1.18
C ARG A 4 -11.78 15.45 -2.19
N VAL A 5 -10.51 15.09 -2.16
CA VAL A 5 -9.96 14.09 -3.11
C VAL A 5 -10.32 12.69 -2.63
N LEU A 6 -11.19 12.01 -3.37
CA LEU A 6 -11.52 10.61 -3.14
C LEU A 6 -10.82 9.72 -4.17
N LEU A 7 -9.99 8.78 -3.73
CA LEU A 7 -9.20 7.93 -4.63
C LEU A 7 -10.09 7.10 -5.56
N GLN A 8 -11.24 6.65 -5.08
CA GLN A 8 -12.17 5.82 -5.86
C GLN A 8 -13.03 6.62 -6.86
N SER A 9 -13.12 7.94 -6.71
CA SER A 9 -14.07 8.77 -7.48
C SER A 9 -13.40 9.83 -8.33
N ASN A 10 -12.28 10.38 -7.88
CA ASN A 10 -11.58 11.52 -8.50
C ASN A 10 -10.17 11.17 -8.99
N CYS A 11 -9.71 9.95 -8.75
CA CYS A 11 -8.38 9.50 -9.15
C CYS A 11 -8.47 8.26 -10.02
N SER A 12 -7.49 8.13 -10.92
CA SER A 12 -7.27 6.92 -11.69
C SER A 12 -6.04 6.20 -11.15
N LEU A 13 -6.12 4.88 -11.09
CA LEU A 13 -5.01 4.04 -10.67
C LEU A 13 -4.22 3.54 -11.88
N TYR A 14 -2.91 3.67 -11.79
CA TYR A 14 -1.97 3.21 -12.79
C TYR A 14 -0.98 2.21 -12.18
N ARG A 15 -0.56 1.24 -12.99
CA ARG A 15 0.58 0.38 -12.66
C ARG A 15 1.82 1.02 -13.25
N VAL A 16 2.88 1.14 -12.46
CA VAL A 16 4.17 1.61 -12.94
C VAL A 16 4.77 0.56 -13.87
N THR A 17 5.10 1.00 -15.08
CA THR A 17 5.73 0.19 -16.12
C THR A 17 7.04 0.81 -16.59
N THR A 18 7.16 2.14 -16.51
CA THR A 18 8.39 2.86 -16.81
C THR A 18 8.78 3.77 -15.65
N LYS A 19 10.05 4.15 -15.61
CA LYS A 19 10.59 4.92 -14.50
C LYS A 19 10.07 6.37 -14.51
N GLU A 20 9.85 6.91 -15.70
CA GLU A 20 9.49 8.30 -15.93
C GLU A 20 8.10 8.64 -15.36
N GLU A 21 7.24 7.64 -15.20
CA GLU A 21 5.89 7.79 -14.65
C GLU A 21 5.89 8.29 -13.19
N LEU A 22 6.97 8.06 -12.45
CA LEU A 22 7.10 8.47 -11.06
C LEU A 22 8.07 9.63 -10.84
N ASP A 23 8.71 10.18 -11.88
CA ASP A 23 9.77 11.21 -11.74
C ASP A 23 9.31 12.49 -11.03
N THR A 24 8.01 12.78 -11.05
CA THR A 24 7.41 13.95 -10.40
C THR A 24 6.93 13.67 -8.96
N PHE A 25 6.99 12.41 -8.51
CA PHE A 25 6.46 12.02 -7.20
C PHE A 25 7.42 12.43 -6.06
N SER A 26 6.88 13.02 -5.00
CA SER A 26 7.64 13.17 -3.75
C SER A 26 6.70 13.10 -2.55
N CYS A 27 6.95 12.15 -1.66
CA CYS A 27 6.30 12.07 -0.34
C CYS A 27 7.16 12.68 0.77
N GLY A 28 8.35 13.19 0.46
CA GLY A 28 9.20 13.90 1.43
C GLY A 28 9.96 13.03 2.39
N ASP A 29 9.89 11.72 2.17
CA ASP A 29 10.85 10.79 2.72
C ASP A 29 11.82 10.42 1.61
N LYS A 30 13.10 10.72 1.82
CA LYS A 30 14.12 10.52 0.79
C LYS A 30 14.26 9.03 0.42
N ASP A 31 14.14 8.12 1.37
CA ASP A 31 14.26 6.68 1.10
C ASP A 31 13.09 6.17 0.27
N LEU A 32 11.86 6.63 0.56
CA LEU A 32 10.70 6.32 -0.27
C LEU A 32 10.81 6.96 -1.66
N ASP A 33 11.16 8.24 -1.74
CA ASP A 33 11.31 8.95 -3.01
C ASP A 33 12.39 8.26 -3.88
N ASP A 34 13.55 7.92 -3.31
CA ASP A 34 14.62 7.21 -4.03
C ASP A 34 14.16 5.82 -4.51
N PHE A 35 13.41 5.08 -3.69
CA PHE A 35 12.84 3.79 -4.09
C PHE A 35 11.90 3.94 -5.29
N PHE A 36 10.94 4.87 -5.22
CA PHE A 36 9.94 5.06 -6.28
C PHE A 36 10.57 5.53 -7.59
N HIS A 37 11.59 6.39 -7.54
CA HIS A 37 12.29 6.87 -8.73
C HIS A 37 13.30 5.88 -9.33
N ARG A 38 13.87 4.95 -8.55
CA ARG A 38 15.03 4.18 -9.04
C ARG A 38 14.84 2.67 -8.97
N GLU A 39 14.10 2.19 -7.98
CA GLU A 39 14.06 0.77 -7.64
C GLU A 39 12.73 0.11 -8.01
N ALA A 40 11.62 0.86 -8.02
CA ALA A 40 10.28 0.33 -8.30
C ALA A 40 10.22 -0.53 -9.57
N CYS A 41 10.75 -0.04 -10.70
CA CYS A 41 10.79 -0.78 -11.96
C CYS A 41 11.73 -2.00 -11.92
N LEU A 42 12.84 -1.92 -11.17
CA LEU A 42 13.77 -3.04 -11.00
C LEU A 42 13.13 -4.17 -10.19
N TYR A 43 12.35 -3.82 -9.17
CA TYR A 43 11.56 -4.75 -8.37
C TYR A 43 10.49 -5.45 -9.22
N ASP A 44 9.79 -4.72 -10.08
CA ASP A 44 8.78 -5.30 -10.98
C ASP A 44 9.42 -6.30 -11.96
N GLY A 45 10.56 -5.92 -12.58
CA GLY A 45 11.29 -6.78 -13.50
C GLY A 45 11.80 -8.10 -12.90
N GLN A 46 12.03 -8.12 -11.58
CA GLN A 46 12.43 -9.32 -10.83
C GLN A 46 11.26 -10.01 -10.09
N LEU A 47 10.03 -9.54 -10.29
CA LEU A 47 8.82 -10.04 -9.62
C LEU A 47 8.88 -9.96 -8.09
N LEU A 48 9.66 -9.00 -7.56
CA LEU A 48 9.82 -8.77 -6.12
C LEU A 48 8.70 -7.91 -5.53
N GLY A 49 8.10 -7.05 -6.34
CA GLY A 49 6.98 -6.21 -5.96
C GLY A 49 6.41 -5.50 -7.16
N LYS A 50 5.13 -5.14 -7.09
CA LYS A 50 4.44 -4.36 -8.11
C LYS A 50 4.07 -3.00 -7.55
N THR A 51 4.51 -1.96 -8.23
CA THR A 51 4.25 -0.57 -7.83
C THR A 51 3.07 0.00 -8.61
N TYR A 52 2.21 0.71 -7.88
CA TYR A 52 1.04 1.38 -8.40
C TYR A 52 1.00 2.81 -7.87
N PHE A 53 0.36 3.70 -8.60
CA PHE A 53 0.11 5.06 -8.15
C PHE A 53 -1.29 5.52 -8.54
N PHE A 54 -1.84 6.42 -7.73
CA PHE A 54 -3.04 7.17 -8.06
C PHE A 54 -2.64 8.52 -8.61
N ALA A 55 -3.24 8.91 -9.72
CA ALA A 55 -3.16 10.27 -10.23
C ALA A 55 -4.54 10.91 -10.32
N THR A 56 -4.60 12.21 -10.07
CA THR A 56 -5.79 13.04 -10.22
C THR A 56 -5.50 14.10 -11.28
N GLU A 57 -6.49 14.44 -12.08
CA GLU A 57 -6.38 15.54 -13.03
C GLU A 57 -6.82 16.83 -12.31
N ARG A 58 -5.84 17.64 -11.86
CA ARG A 58 -6.11 18.98 -11.30
C ARG A 58 -5.53 20.03 -12.22
N SER A 59 -6.33 21.05 -12.52
CA SER A 59 -5.90 22.22 -13.30
C SER A 59 -5.29 21.87 -14.68
N GLY A 60 -5.74 20.77 -15.31
CA GLY A 60 -5.26 20.31 -16.62
C GLY A 60 -3.89 19.62 -16.60
N LYS A 61 -3.43 19.15 -15.44
CA LYS A 61 -2.23 18.32 -15.29
C LYS A 61 -2.52 17.11 -14.41
N ASP A 62 -1.92 15.98 -14.77
CA ASP A 62 -1.95 14.78 -13.93
C ASP A 62 -0.99 14.96 -12.76
N GLU A 63 -1.55 14.95 -11.55
CA GLU A 63 -0.80 15.02 -10.29
C GLU A 63 -0.87 13.69 -9.57
N ILE A 64 0.29 13.17 -9.17
CA ILE A 64 0.37 11.90 -8.43
C ILE A 64 -0.02 12.17 -6.98
N VAL A 65 -1.06 11.48 -6.52
CA VAL A 65 -1.64 11.65 -5.18
C VAL A 65 -0.96 10.72 -4.17
N CYS A 66 -0.73 9.47 -4.55
CA CYS A 66 0.00 8.50 -3.73
C CYS A 66 0.57 7.37 -4.60
N ALA A 67 1.61 6.72 -4.08
CA ALA A 67 2.23 5.54 -4.69
C ALA A 67 2.42 4.45 -3.64
N PHE A 68 2.26 3.20 -4.05
CA PHE A 68 2.45 2.05 -3.17
C PHE A 68 2.96 0.82 -3.92
N THR A 69 3.65 -0.06 -3.20
CA THR A 69 4.20 -1.31 -3.73
C THR A 69 3.67 -2.50 -2.95
N LEU A 70 3.12 -3.47 -3.68
CA LEU A 70 2.62 -4.72 -3.13
C LEU A 70 3.53 -5.89 -3.48
N ALA A 71 3.75 -6.79 -2.52
CA ALA A 71 4.48 -8.04 -2.72
C ALA A 71 3.77 -9.20 -2.01
N ASN A 72 3.99 -10.43 -2.47
CA ASN A 72 3.48 -11.62 -1.80
C ASN A 72 4.33 -11.94 -0.58
N ASP A 73 3.69 -12.23 0.55
CA ASP A 73 4.40 -12.59 1.78
C ASP A 73 3.61 -13.63 2.61
N SER A 74 4.17 -14.01 3.76
CA SER A 74 3.51 -14.92 4.68
C SER A 74 3.85 -14.61 6.13
N ILE A 75 2.81 -14.66 6.97
CA ILE A 75 2.98 -14.52 8.41
C ILE A 75 3.31 -15.90 9.00
N LYS A 76 4.56 -16.06 9.45
CA LYS A 76 5.03 -17.28 10.13
C LYS A 76 4.54 -17.27 11.58
N ALA A 77 3.39 -17.89 11.83
CA ALA A 77 2.76 -17.96 13.16
C ALA A 77 3.68 -18.53 14.26
N ALA A 78 4.65 -19.36 13.89
CA ALA A 78 5.66 -19.90 14.80
C ALA A 78 6.67 -18.86 15.32
N LEU A 79 6.87 -17.75 14.60
CA LEU A 79 7.79 -16.68 14.98
C LEU A 79 7.11 -15.58 15.80
N ILE A 80 5.78 -15.66 15.97
CA ILE A 80 5.00 -14.65 16.67
C ILE A 80 4.91 -15.03 18.16
N PRO A 81 5.10 -14.07 19.09
CA PRO A 81 4.86 -14.29 20.51
C PRO A 81 3.47 -14.87 20.78
N ASN A 82 3.37 -15.78 21.74
CA ASN A 82 2.15 -16.55 22.03
C ASN A 82 0.90 -15.66 22.22
N ALA A 83 1.04 -14.52 22.91
CA ALA A 83 -0.07 -13.58 23.12
C ALA A 83 -0.64 -13.04 21.80
N SER A 84 0.23 -12.54 20.92
CA SER A 84 -0.12 -12.02 19.59
C SER A 84 -0.62 -13.13 18.66
N ARG A 85 0.03 -14.30 18.68
CA ARG A 85 -0.41 -15.48 17.92
C ARG A 85 -1.83 -15.89 18.30
N ASN A 86 -2.13 -15.97 19.61
CA ASN A 86 -3.46 -16.30 20.10
C ASN A 86 -4.49 -15.26 19.66
N ARG A 87 -4.15 -13.96 19.69
CA ARG A 87 -5.04 -12.89 19.21
C ARG A 87 -5.42 -13.05 17.73
N ILE A 88 -4.44 -13.38 16.89
CA ILE A 88 -4.67 -13.62 15.45
C ILE A 88 -5.50 -14.89 15.24
N GLN A 89 -5.14 -15.98 15.92
CA GLN A 89 -5.74 -17.30 15.75
C GLN A 89 -7.18 -17.41 16.28
N ARG A 90 -7.60 -16.56 17.22
CA ARG A 90 -9.00 -16.54 17.69
C ARG A 90 -10.00 -16.23 16.58
N LYS A 91 -9.60 -15.48 15.56
CA LYS A 91 -10.43 -15.13 14.39
C LYS A 91 -10.34 -16.19 13.26
N ILE A 92 -9.71 -17.33 13.51
CA ILE A 92 -9.52 -18.42 12.55
C ILE A 92 -10.07 -19.71 13.16
N PRO A 93 -10.92 -20.47 12.43
CA PRO A 93 -11.38 -21.78 12.88
C PRO A 93 -10.22 -22.69 13.27
N ASN A 94 -10.35 -23.43 14.37
CA ASN A 94 -9.27 -24.27 14.92
C ASN A 94 -8.66 -25.21 13.86
N SER A 95 -9.51 -25.83 13.02
CA SER A 95 -9.09 -26.74 11.94
C SER A 95 -8.30 -26.08 10.81
N LYS A 96 -8.31 -24.74 10.73
CA LYS A 96 -7.60 -23.94 9.71
C LYS A 96 -6.40 -23.18 10.30
N ARG A 97 -6.01 -23.48 11.54
CA ARG A 97 -4.81 -22.88 12.14
C ARG A 97 -3.57 -23.58 11.60
N THR A 98 -2.75 -22.83 10.87
CA THR A 98 -1.55 -23.32 10.20
C THR A 98 -0.29 -22.66 10.77
N ARG A 99 0.88 -23.19 10.40
CA ARG A 99 2.18 -22.62 10.79
C ARG A 99 2.49 -21.31 10.07
N SER A 100 1.95 -21.13 8.86
CA SER A 100 2.07 -19.92 8.05
C SER A 100 0.72 -19.51 7.50
N TYR A 101 0.46 -18.20 7.46
CA TYR A 101 -0.75 -17.63 6.89
C TYR A 101 -0.40 -16.80 5.65
N PRO A 102 -1.20 -16.89 4.58
CA PRO A 102 -0.98 -16.11 3.37
C PRO A 102 -1.19 -14.63 3.67
N ALA A 103 -0.25 -13.80 3.21
CA ALA A 103 -0.29 -12.37 3.39
C ALA A 103 0.13 -11.61 2.14
N VAL A 104 -0.25 -10.34 2.08
CA VAL A 104 0.31 -9.37 1.14
C VAL A 104 1.12 -8.37 1.96
N LEU A 105 2.32 -8.07 1.50
CA LEU A 105 3.17 -7.03 2.05
C LEU A 105 2.89 -5.71 1.32
N ILE A 106 2.48 -4.68 2.06
CA ILE A 106 2.62 -3.29 1.62
C ILE A 106 4.05 -2.89 1.94
N GLY A 107 4.93 -3.03 0.96
CA GLY A 107 6.37 -2.84 1.16
C GLY A 107 6.74 -1.36 1.22
N ARG A 108 6.11 -0.55 0.38
CA ARG A 108 6.33 0.90 0.28
C ARG A 108 4.97 1.57 0.09
N LEU A 109 4.71 2.63 0.82
CA LEU A 109 3.51 3.46 0.69
C LEU A 109 3.90 4.90 0.98
N GLY A 110 3.66 5.79 0.02
CA GLY A 110 3.91 7.21 0.13
C GLY A 110 2.72 8.01 -0.38
N VAL A 111 2.30 9.02 0.37
CA VAL A 111 1.33 10.04 -0.09
C VAL A 111 2.13 11.24 -0.55
N ALA A 112 1.81 11.83 -1.70
CA ALA A 112 2.52 13.01 -2.17
C ALA A 112 2.36 14.18 -1.18
N LYS A 113 3.41 14.99 -1.00
CA LYS A 113 3.45 16.08 0.01
C LYS A 113 2.24 17.00 -0.03
N ASP A 114 1.80 17.34 -1.24
CA ASP A 114 0.70 18.27 -1.46
C ASP A 114 -0.65 17.72 -0.97
N PHE A 115 -0.73 16.39 -0.80
CA PHE A 115 -1.91 15.66 -0.31
C PHE A 115 -1.71 15.08 1.09
N GLN A 116 -0.58 15.37 1.75
CA GLN A 116 -0.35 15.00 3.14
C GLN A 116 -1.05 15.97 4.08
N SER A 117 -1.52 15.47 5.23
CA SER A 117 -2.15 16.28 6.28
C SER A 117 -3.41 17.04 5.83
N THR A 118 -3.99 16.70 4.69
CA THR A 118 -5.31 17.18 4.28
C THR A 118 -6.40 16.34 4.97
N HIS A 119 -7.62 16.88 5.06
CA HIS A 119 -8.79 16.12 5.55
C HIS A 119 -9.24 15.00 4.58
N ASP A 120 -8.52 14.78 3.48
CA ASP A 120 -8.84 13.73 2.51
C ASP A 120 -8.50 12.35 3.07
N GLY A 121 -7.43 12.21 3.87
CA GLY A 121 -7.05 10.90 4.43
C GLY A 121 -6.59 9.90 3.37
N ILE A 122 -5.79 10.36 2.41
CA ILE A 122 -5.38 9.58 1.22
C ILE A 122 -4.74 8.24 1.57
N GLY A 123 -3.84 8.18 2.55
CA GLY A 123 -3.19 6.90 2.87
C GLY A 123 -4.15 5.87 3.47
N SER A 124 -5.13 6.31 4.27
CA SER A 124 -6.21 5.44 4.77
C SER A 124 -7.07 4.92 3.61
N GLN A 125 -7.45 5.81 2.68
CA GLN A 125 -8.16 5.42 1.47
C GLN A 125 -7.35 4.43 0.62
N ALA A 126 -6.03 4.60 0.52
CA ALA A 126 -5.16 3.69 -0.23
C ALA A 126 -5.14 2.29 0.41
N ILE A 127 -5.07 2.21 1.75
CA ILE A 127 -5.13 0.93 2.47
C ILE A 127 -6.49 0.25 2.28
N ASP A 128 -7.60 1.01 2.39
CA ASP A 128 -8.95 0.49 2.16
C ASP A 128 -9.15 -0.02 0.73
N TYR A 129 -8.54 0.68 -0.24
CA TYR A 129 -8.52 0.26 -1.63
C TYR A 129 -7.75 -1.05 -1.83
N ILE A 130 -6.57 -1.17 -1.21
CA ILE A 130 -5.77 -2.42 -1.22
C ILE A 130 -6.55 -3.56 -0.57
N ILE A 131 -7.22 -3.33 0.56
CA ILE A 131 -8.07 -4.33 1.20
C ILE A 131 -9.15 -4.80 0.23
N SER A 132 -9.80 -3.87 -0.47
CA SER A 132 -10.86 -4.17 -1.44
C SER A 132 -10.35 -5.08 -2.57
N TRP A 133 -9.14 -4.84 -3.09
CA TRP A 133 -8.52 -5.71 -4.10
C TRP A 133 -8.40 -7.17 -3.68
N PHE A 134 -8.16 -7.46 -2.40
CA PHE A 134 -8.03 -8.83 -1.92
C PHE A 134 -9.36 -9.48 -1.52
N LEU A 135 -10.42 -8.68 -1.34
CA LEU A 135 -11.77 -9.15 -1.01
C LEU A 135 -12.64 -9.40 -2.25
N LEU A 136 -12.37 -8.69 -3.35
CA LEU A 136 -13.15 -8.82 -4.58
C LEU A 136 -12.92 -10.19 -5.28
N PRO A 137 -13.96 -10.74 -5.94
CA PRO A 137 -13.95 -12.11 -6.47
C PRO A 137 -12.95 -12.34 -7.62
N ASP A 138 -12.52 -11.27 -8.26
CA ASP A 138 -11.53 -11.19 -9.34
C ASP A 138 -10.08 -11.30 -8.86
N ASN A 139 -9.87 -11.35 -7.54
CA ASN A 139 -8.59 -11.67 -6.94
C ASN A 139 -8.15 -13.11 -7.28
N LYS A 140 -6.99 -13.24 -7.92
CA LYS A 140 -6.43 -14.53 -8.34
C LYS A 140 -5.85 -15.34 -7.18
N THR A 141 -5.61 -14.74 -6.02
CA THR A 141 -4.87 -15.36 -4.91
C THR A 141 -5.50 -15.08 -3.54
N GLY A 142 -5.73 -16.12 -2.73
CA GLY A 142 -6.25 -15.91 -1.37
C GLY A 142 -5.24 -15.23 -0.45
N CYS A 143 -5.66 -14.16 0.22
CA CYS A 143 -4.86 -13.42 1.20
C CYS A 143 -5.67 -13.23 2.48
N ARG A 144 -5.07 -13.55 3.65
CA ARG A 144 -5.76 -13.38 4.94
C ARG A 144 -5.29 -12.14 5.70
N PHE A 145 -4.04 -11.75 5.52
CA PHE A 145 -3.42 -10.67 6.26
C PHE A 145 -2.72 -9.68 5.33
N ILE A 146 -2.74 -8.43 5.73
CA ILE A 146 -1.85 -7.42 5.18
C ILE A 146 -0.72 -7.24 6.19
N VAL A 147 0.51 -7.28 5.69
CA VAL A 147 1.73 -7.01 6.45
C VAL A 147 2.22 -5.64 6.02
N VAL A 148 2.64 -4.84 6.98
CA VAL A 148 3.26 -3.54 6.77
C VAL A 148 4.39 -3.39 7.77
N ASP A 149 5.50 -2.83 7.33
CA ASP A 149 6.56 -2.35 8.21
C ASP A 149 6.46 -0.82 8.26
N ALA A 150 5.84 -0.31 9.33
CA ALA A 150 5.48 1.10 9.42
C ALA A 150 6.63 1.92 10.01
N TYR A 151 6.98 3.01 9.34
CA TYR A 151 7.84 4.03 9.92
C TYR A 151 7.11 4.73 11.07
N ASN A 152 7.63 4.61 12.30
CA ASN A 152 7.07 5.22 13.51
C ASN A 152 7.31 6.75 13.54
N LYS A 153 6.73 7.49 12.60
CA LYS A 153 6.70 8.96 12.60
C LYS A 153 5.36 9.46 13.14
N GLU A 154 5.33 10.59 13.84
CA GLU A 154 4.10 11.12 14.47
C GLU A 154 2.94 11.28 13.48
N ASN A 155 3.21 11.78 12.27
CA ASN A 155 2.21 11.93 11.21
C ASN A 155 1.67 10.59 10.68
N VAL A 156 2.42 9.49 10.84
CA VAL A 156 2.01 8.12 10.47
C VAL A 156 1.27 7.44 11.63
N LEU A 157 1.52 7.83 12.88
CA LEU A 157 0.82 7.28 14.04
C LEU A 157 -0.60 7.84 14.19
N HIS A 158 -0.87 9.01 13.61
CA HIS A 158 -2.17 9.69 13.62
C HIS A 158 -2.99 9.49 12.33
N PHE A 159 -2.64 8.47 11.54
CA PHE A 159 -3.43 8.00 10.39
C PHE A 159 -4.92 7.84 10.70
#